data_AF-A0A0K8PW96-F1
#
_entry.id   AF-A0A0K8PW96-F1
#
_cell.length_a   1.000
_cell.length_b   1.000
_cell.length_c   1.000
_cell.angle_alpha   90.00
_cell.angle_beta   90.00
_cell.angle_gamma   90.00
#
_symmetry.space_group_name_H-M   'P 1'
#
loop_
_entity.id
_entity.type
_entity.pdbx_description
1 polymer ?
#
loop_
_entity_poly.entity_id
_entity_poly.type
_entity_poly.pdbx_seq_one_letter_code
_entity_poly.pdbx_strand_id
1 'polypeptide(L)'
;MAHTTTTPGRPSWAHDDFLLPPPNPTQRLSLTLPTRDVHRLELHAALTTAGVAPMPGDREAIDHLSTLPDHVHTALHRWLTHTTR
;
A
#
# COMPACT_ATOMS: atom_id res chain seq x y z
N MET A 1 -33.18 -6.35 -40.46
CA MET A 1 -33.57 -5.16 -39.69
C MET A 1 -32.33 -4.72 -38.93
N ALA A 2 -31.80 -3.51 -39.17
CA ALA A 2 -30.58 -3.04 -38.53
C ALA A 2 -30.73 -1.57 -38.13
N HIS A 3 -30.84 -1.30 -36.82
CA HIS A 3 -30.45 -0.02 -36.21
C HIS A 3 -30.22 -0.26 -34.70
N THR A 4 -28.95 -0.30 -34.27
CA THR A 4 -28.18 0.78 -33.63
C THR A 4 -28.43 0.88 -32.11
N THR A 5 -27.55 0.23 -31.36
CA THR A 5 -27.34 0.47 -29.92
C THR A 5 -26.74 1.87 -29.75
N THR A 6 -27.57 2.83 -29.35
CA THR A 6 -27.13 4.15 -28.91
C THR A 6 -26.41 3.99 -27.57
N THR A 7 -25.08 3.92 -27.60
CA THR A 7 -24.23 4.06 -26.41
C THR A 7 -24.41 5.49 -25.87
N PRO A 8 -24.85 5.68 -24.62
CA PRO A 8 -24.93 7.02 -24.04
C PRO A 8 -23.51 7.59 -23.99
N GLY A 9 -23.34 8.78 -24.57
CA GLY A 9 -22.05 9.49 -24.61
C GLY A 9 -21.46 9.61 -23.22
N ARG A 10 -20.20 9.17 -23.09
CA ARG A 10 -19.40 9.32 -21.88
C ARG A 10 -19.37 10.82 -21.51
N PRO A 11 -19.67 11.20 -20.26
CA PRO A 11 -19.75 12.60 -19.88
C PRO A 11 -18.40 13.29 -20.10
N SER A 12 -18.43 14.57 -20.50
CA SER A 12 -17.24 15.31 -20.97
C SER A 12 -16.10 15.42 -19.95
N TRP A 13 -16.39 15.30 -18.66
CA TRP A 13 -15.37 15.28 -17.59
C TRP A 13 -14.47 14.04 -17.62
N ALA A 14 -14.84 12.98 -18.35
CA ALA A 14 -14.05 11.77 -18.47
C ALA A 14 -12.99 11.85 -19.60
N HIS A 15 -12.91 12.97 -20.33
CA HIS A 15 -11.89 13.22 -21.36
C HIS A 15 -10.73 14.08 -20.89
N ASP A 16 -10.89 14.83 -19.80
CA ASP A 16 -9.77 15.52 -19.19
C ASP A 16 -9.15 14.61 -18.14
N ASP A 17 -8.24 13.74 -18.60
CA ASP A 17 -7.17 13.22 -17.75
C ASP A 17 -6.30 14.41 -17.32
N PHE A 18 -6.79 15.20 -16.36
CA PHE A 18 -6.01 16.24 -15.71
C PHE A 18 -4.90 15.55 -14.92
N LEU A 19 -3.76 15.34 -15.57
CA LEU A 19 -2.52 14.97 -14.91
C LEU A 19 -2.16 16.10 -13.96
N LEU A 20 -2.59 15.96 -12.70
CA LEU A 20 -2.26 16.90 -11.65
C LEU A 20 -0.73 16.98 -11.55
N PRO A 21 -0.15 18.20 -11.47
CA PRO A 21 1.27 18.32 -11.23
C PRO A 21 1.62 17.63 -9.90
N PRO A 22 2.82 17.02 -9.78
CA PRO A 22 3.23 16.40 -8.54
C PRO A 22 3.16 17.43 -7.39
N PRO A 23 2.69 17.02 -6.19
CA PRO A 23 2.53 17.92 -5.07
C PRO A 23 3.87 18.55 -4.68
N ASN A 24 3.86 19.85 -4.39
CA ASN A 24 5.06 20.60 -4.05
C ASN A 24 5.75 19.99 -2.80
N PRO A 25 7.03 19.60 -2.87
CA PRO A 25 7.73 18.97 -1.75
C PRO A 25 7.80 19.88 -0.52
N THR A 26 7.88 21.20 -0.70
CA THR A 26 7.92 22.19 0.38
C THR A 26 6.58 22.30 1.14
N GLN A 27 5.48 21.84 0.53
CA GLN A 27 4.17 21.78 1.17
C GLN A 27 3.91 20.45 1.91
N ARG A 28 4.88 19.51 1.90
CA ARG A 28 4.73 18.26 2.65
C ARG A 28 4.74 18.55 4.14
N LEU A 29 3.81 17.93 4.84
CA LEU A 29 3.77 17.95 6.30
C LEU A 29 4.98 17.15 6.83
N SER A 30 5.75 17.76 7.72
CA SER A 30 6.80 17.08 8.49
C SER A 30 6.18 16.23 9.60
N LEU A 31 5.53 15.14 9.21
CA LEU A 31 4.96 14.16 10.14
C LEU A 31 5.96 13.04 10.41
N THR A 32 6.31 12.86 11.68
CA THR A 32 7.01 11.67 12.15
C THR A 32 6.01 10.55 12.33
N LEU A 33 6.21 9.42 11.65
CA LEU A 33 5.40 8.23 11.87
C LEU A 33 5.72 7.63 13.25
N PRO A 34 4.70 7.21 14.02
CA PRO A 34 4.91 6.37 15.19
C PRO A 34 5.71 5.11 14.81
N THR A 35 6.57 4.62 15.71
CA THR A 35 7.37 3.40 15.50
C THR A 35 6.51 2.22 15.04
N ARG A 36 5.32 2.05 15.65
CA ARG A 36 4.33 1.04 15.25
C ARG A 36 3.90 1.16 13.79
N ASP A 37 3.69 2.37 13.29
CA ASP A 37 3.28 2.58 11.89
C ASP A 37 4.43 2.31 10.92
N VAL A 38 5.67 2.65 11.31
CA VAL A 38 6.87 2.29 10.55
C VAL A 38 7.00 0.76 10.48
N HIS A 39 6.95 0.09 11.62
CA HIS A 39 6.98 -1.35 11.75
C HIS A 39 5.92 -2.05 10.89
N ARG A 40 4.67 -1.54 10.91
CA ARG A 40 3.59 -2.06 10.07
C ARG A 40 3.92 -1.93 8.58
N LEU A 41 4.41 -0.77 8.16
CA LEU A 41 4.77 -0.51 6.77
C LEU A 41 5.90 -1.44 6.31
N GLU A 42 6.94 -1.59 7.12
CA GLU A 42 8.07 -2.48 6.85
C GLU A 42 7.61 -3.95 6.72
N LEU A 43 6.76 -4.42 7.63
CA LEU A 43 6.23 -5.79 7.58
C LEU A 43 5.40 -6.02 6.30
N HIS A 44 4.53 -5.09 5.91
CA HIS A 44 3.81 -5.16 4.64
C HIS A 44 4.74 -5.21 3.43
N ALA A 45 5.81 -4.40 3.43
CA ALA A 45 6.80 -4.40 2.36
C ALA A 45 7.56 -5.72 2.27
N ALA A 46 7.94 -6.32 3.41
CA ALA A 46 8.59 -7.62 3.47
C ALA A 46 7.68 -8.73 2.92
N LEU A 47 6.42 -8.76 3.36
CA LEU A 47 5.43 -9.73 2.88
C LEU A 47 5.18 -9.58 1.37
N THR A 48 5.03 -8.36 0.88
CA THR A 48 4.85 -8.08 -0.56
C THR A 48 6.05 -8.54 -1.37
N THR A 49 7.28 -8.26 -0.89
CA THR A 49 8.52 -8.71 -1.53
C THR A 49 8.63 -10.23 -1.53
N ALA A 50 8.12 -10.88 -0.48
CA ALA A 50 8.04 -12.34 -0.39
C ALA A 50 6.90 -12.93 -1.25
N GLY A 51 6.11 -12.12 -1.95
CA GLY A 51 4.96 -12.59 -2.73
C GLY A 51 3.78 -13.06 -1.86
N VAL A 52 3.78 -12.75 -0.57
CA VAL A 52 2.71 -13.09 0.37
C VAL A 52 1.78 -11.88 0.48
N ALA A 53 0.61 -11.96 -0.16
CA ALA A 53 -0.43 -10.95 0.00
C ALA A 53 -1.16 -11.17 1.33
N PRO A 54 -1.11 -10.23 2.30
CA PRO A 54 -1.84 -10.37 3.55
C PRO A 54 -3.35 -10.44 3.29
N MET A 55 -4.02 -11.44 3.88
CA MET A 55 -5.46 -11.55 3.82
C MET A 55 -6.10 -10.55 4.81
N PRO A 56 -7.36 -10.15 4.62
CA PRO A 56 -8.05 -9.28 5.59
C PRO A 56 -8.05 -9.84 7.03
N GLY A 57 -8.02 -11.17 7.20
CA GLY A 57 -7.92 -11.84 8.49
C GLY A 57 -6.57 -11.67 9.19
N ASP A 58 -5.50 -11.37 8.46
CA ASP A 58 -4.14 -11.21 9.02
C ASP A 58 -3.94 -9.82 9.63
N ARG A 59 -4.90 -8.91 9.46
CA ARG A 59 -4.79 -7.53 9.91
C ARG A 59 -4.52 -7.42 11.41
N GLU A 60 -5.20 -8.21 12.23
CA GLU A 60 -5.00 -8.18 13.68
C GLU A 60 -3.61 -8.69 14.04
N ALA A 61 -3.16 -9.78 13.41
CA ALA A 61 -1.82 -10.33 13.62
C ALA A 61 -0.74 -9.32 13.24
N ILE A 62 -0.87 -8.66 12.08
CA ILE A 62 0.03 -7.60 11.63
C ILE A 62 0.05 -6.44 12.64
N ASP A 63 -1.12 -6.07 13.16
CA ASP A 63 -1.23 -4.97 14.12
C ASP A 63 -0.50 -5.29 15.44
N HIS A 64 -0.68 -6.50 15.97
CA HIS A 64 0.06 -6.98 17.15
C HIS A 64 1.56 -7.06 16.90
N LEU A 65 1.97 -7.65 15.77
CA LEU A 65 3.38 -7.74 15.38
C LEU A 65 4.03 -6.36 15.32
N SER A 66 3.31 -5.36 14.80
CA SER A 66 3.79 -3.98 14.68
C SER A 66 4.04 -3.29 16.01
N THR A 67 3.50 -3.79 17.12
CA THR A 67 3.77 -3.27 18.47
C THR A 67 5.02 -3.87 19.10
N LEU A 68 5.60 -4.90 18.49
CA LEU A 68 6.76 -5.58 19.05
C LEU A 68 8.02 -4.68 18.96
N PRO A 69 8.99 -4.89 19.87
CA PRO A 69 10.23 -4.11 19.86
C PRO A 69 11.06 -4.31 18.58
N ASP A 70 11.88 -3.31 18.24
CA ASP A 70 12.66 -3.23 17.01
C ASP A 70 13.55 -4.46 16.74
N HIS A 71 14.11 -5.07 17.79
CA HIS A 71 14.94 -6.27 17.65
C HIS A 71 14.15 -7.48 17.13
N VAL A 72 12.86 -7.58 17.49
CA VAL A 72 11.96 -8.64 17.00
C VAL A 72 11.58 -8.36 15.55
N HIS A 73 11.30 -7.10 15.21
CA HIS A 73 11.06 -6.67 13.83
C HIS A 73 12.25 -7.00 12.91
N THR A 74 13.47 -6.72 13.37
CA THR A 74 14.70 -7.05 12.64
C THR A 74 14.84 -8.55 12.38
N ALA A 75 14.55 -9.38 13.39
CA ALA A 75 14.58 -10.83 13.24
C ALA A 75 13.52 -11.34 12.24
N LEU A 76 12.30 -10.81 12.32
CA LEU A 76 11.19 -11.15 11.43
C LEU A 76 11.51 -10.81 9.98
N HIS A 77 12.04 -9.60 9.73
CA HIS A 77 12.47 -9.17 8.40
C HIS A 77 13.55 -10.08 7.83
N ARG A 78 14.55 -10.45 8.64
CA ARG A 78 15.60 -11.38 8.22
C ARG A 78 15.01 -12.74 7.81
N TRP A 79 14.06 -13.27 8.57
CA TRP A 79 13.41 -14.53 8.22
C TRP A 79 12.61 -14.43 6.93
N LEU A 80 11.73 -13.42 6.80
CA LEU A 80 10.91 -13.22 5.61
C LEU A 80 11.73 -12.98 4.35
N THR A 81 12.89 -12.34 4.46
CA THR A 81 13.79 -12.13 3.31
C THR A 81 14.57 -13.41 2.95
N HIS A 82 14.82 -14.28 3.93
CA HIS A 82 15.60 -15.51 3.73
C HIS A 82 14.77 -16.66 3.19
N THR A 83 13.48 -16.72 3.53
CA THR A 83 12.59 -17.84 3.16
C THR A 83 12.15 -17.84 1.71
N THR A 84 12.26 -16.72 1.00
CA THR A 84 11.66 -16.55 -0.35
C THR A 84 12.63 -16.78 -1.49
N ARG A 85 13.71 -17.54 -1.28
CA ARG A 85 14.75 -17.79 -2.27
C ARG A 85 14.65 -19.16 -2.92
#